data_AF-A0A9W4R1L2-F1
#
_entry.id   AF-A0A9W4R1L2-F1
#
_cell.length_a   1.000
_cell.length_b   1.000
_cell.length_c   1.000
_cell.angle_alpha   90.00
_cell.angle_beta   90.00
_cell.angle_gamma   90.00
#
_symmetry.space_group_name_H-M   'P 1'
#
loop_
_entity.id
_entity.type
_entity.pdbx_description
1 polymer ?
#
loop_
_entity_poly.entity_id
_entity_poly.type
_entity_poly.pdbx_seq_one_letter_code
_entity_poly.pdbx_strand_id
1 'polypeptide(L)'
;MLFKKYSMLFFSTAVCALLSTNCLAQNNTLKLEEYSLSELQQLVDQNQLSYQQITQFYLSRIDELDVNGPKLNAIINVNQQALMHAKQKDAEHDQNTEHSLLYGMPIVLKDNIETAGNTPTTAGAVALEHNYAQQDAELVTKLKKAGAIILGKANLSEWANFKSTHSSSGWSDVGGQTKNPYVLNRTPCGSSSGSAVAVAANLAVVAVGTETDGSITCPAAHNSLVGLKPTVGLVSGKGIVPLSHSQDAAGPMTRSVQDAAVLLEVMADTAPNHYQKHLNKDGLKGKRIGIARNVSDFNPVASQAFEQAITVLKIEGAIVVDNLTLEHQNELSQAEFDILLYDFKHDVNEYLANTPEQVKVKSLEQLIAFNTLLADSYFNQGLFEMAQQKGGLESEAYITAKKLVADKARTQGIDALMEEHKLDAIVAPTNGPAWVIDTVNGDQYTGASSSPAAIAGYPSITVPMAFYRSLPLGISFFSTAHQEGTLIEIGYAFEQATKVRRSPKFISSIDE
;
A
#
# COMPACT_ATOMS: atom_id res chain seq x y z
N MET A 1 -61.90 78.56 10.10
CA MET A 1 -62.80 77.60 10.80
C MET A 1 -61.97 76.86 11.84
N LEU A 2 -62.31 77.06 13.12
CA LEU A 2 -61.97 76.29 14.35
C LEU A 2 -60.48 75.90 14.63
N PHE A 3 -59.77 76.50 15.61
CA PHE A 3 -59.70 76.16 17.07
C PHE A 3 -59.34 74.68 17.34
N LYS A 4 -58.39 74.19 18.17
CA LYS A 4 -57.66 74.57 19.41
C LYS A 4 -56.43 73.60 19.50
N LYS A 5 -55.20 73.93 19.96
CA LYS A 5 -54.66 74.27 21.31
C LYS A 5 -54.16 73.05 22.14
N TYR A 6 -52.93 73.17 22.69
CA TYR A 6 -52.22 72.39 23.76
C TYR A 6 -51.55 71.06 23.36
N SER A 7 -50.47 70.54 23.97
CA SER A 7 -49.32 70.97 24.80
C SER A 7 -48.56 69.69 25.24
N MET A 8 -47.24 69.80 25.48
CA MET A 8 -46.45 69.09 26.52
C MET A 8 -45.88 67.65 26.36
N LEU A 9 -44.58 67.56 26.71
CA LEU A 9 -43.82 66.50 27.45
C LEU A 9 -43.61 65.11 26.78
N PHE A 10 -42.58 64.29 26.99
CA PHE A 10 -41.18 64.29 27.48
C PHE A 10 -40.74 62.77 27.50
N PHE A 11 -39.43 62.46 27.60
CA PHE A 11 -38.78 61.13 27.80
C PHE A 11 -38.71 60.15 26.60
N SER A 12 -37.54 59.77 26.08
CA SER A 12 -36.43 58.94 26.62
C SER A 12 -36.79 57.46 26.80
N THR A 13 -36.25 56.61 25.92
CA THR A 13 -35.92 55.21 26.22
C THR A 13 -34.57 54.84 25.62
N ALA A 14 -33.78 54.16 26.46
CA ALA A 14 -32.40 53.77 26.28
C ALA A 14 -32.18 52.75 25.16
N VAL A 15 -31.08 52.92 24.42
CA VAL A 15 -30.50 51.87 23.57
C VAL A 15 -29.58 51.02 24.45
N CYS A 16 -29.98 49.79 24.74
CA CYS A 16 -29.13 48.75 25.30
C CYS A 16 -28.05 48.40 24.28
N ALA A 17 -26.79 48.73 24.57
CA ALA A 17 -25.63 48.25 23.84
C ALA A 17 -25.40 46.77 24.20
N LEU A 18 -25.79 45.86 23.31
CA LEU A 18 -25.32 44.48 23.33
C LEU A 18 -23.86 44.45 22.90
N LEU A 19 -23.00 44.00 23.82
CA LEU A 19 -21.63 43.56 23.55
C LEU A 19 -21.68 42.37 22.60
N SER A 20 -21.53 42.60 21.29
CA SER A 20 -21.17 41.56 20.34
C SER A 20 -19.67 41.32 20.43
N THR A 21 -19.28 40.29 21.17
CA THR A 21 -17.99 39.63 21.00
C THR A 21 -17.95 39.06 19.58
N ASN A 22 -17.32 39.78 18.66
CA ASN A 22 -16.90 39.25 17.37
C ASN A 22 -15.80 38.20 17.64
N CYS A 23 -16.22 36.95 17.86
CA CYS A 23 -15.35 35.81 17.65
C CYS A 23 -15.16 35.69 16.14
N LEU A 24 -14.12 36.35 15.62
CA LEU A 24 -13.62 36.08 14.28
C LEU A 24 -13.19 34.62 14.26
N ALA A 25 -14.01 33.76 13.67
CA ALA A 25 -13.62 32.42 13.30
C ALA A 25 -12.42 32.55 12.36
N GLN A 26 -11.21 32.32 12.89
CA GLN A 26 -10.07 32.03 12.04
C GLN A 26 -10.39 30.73 11.30
N ASN A 27 -10.67 30.84 10.01
CA ASN A 27 -10.58 29.73 9.07
C ASN A 27 -9.10 29.30 8.95
N ASN A 28 -8.54 28.75 10.03
CA ASN A 28 -7.32 27.97 9.94
C ASN A 28 -7.72 26.61 9.38
N THR A 29 -7.58 26.44 8.07
CA THR A 29 -7.67 25.12 7.45
C THR A 29 -6.62 24.23 8.12
N LEU A 30 -7.08 23.19 8.82
CA LEU A 30 -6.22 22.19 9.45
C LEU A 30 -5.28 21.58 8.39
N LYS A 31 -3.99 21.43 8.71
CA LYS A 31 -2.98 20.85 7.82
C LYS A 31 -2.25 19.71 8.53
N LEU A 32 -2.55 18.48 8.13
CA LEU A 32 -1.97 17.26 8.71
C LEU A 32 -1.10 16.48 7.70
N GLU A 33 -0.71 17.08 6.58
CA GLU A 33 0.17 16.43 5.62
C GLU A 33 1.52 16.05 6.24
N GLU A 34 2.01 14.86 5.88
CA GLU A 34 3.30 14.30 6.32
C GLU A 34 3.44 14.01 7.82
N TYR A 35 2.40 14.21 8.63
CA TYR A 35 2.44 13.78 10.03
C TYR A 35 2.54 12.25 10.12
N SER A 36 3.42 11.78 11.02
CA SER A 36 3.57 10.38 11.42
C SER A 36 2.46 9.95 12.39
N LEU A 37 2.32 8.64 12.61
CA LEU A 37 1.39 8.11 13.61
C LEU A 37 1.70 8.69 15.00
N SER A 38 2.97 8.75 15.39
CA SER A 38 3.39 9.25 16.70
C SER A 38 3.09 10.74 16.90
N GLU A 39 3.29 11.57 15.87
CA GLU A 39 3.00 13.01 15.98
C GLU A 39 1.50 13.26 16.08
N LEU A 40 0.67 12.51 15.35
CA LEU A 40 -0.80 12.63 15.46
C LEU A 40 -1.30 12.18 16.83
N GLN A 41 -0.80 11.07 17.38
CA GLN A 41 -1.13 10.63 18.75
C GLN A 41 -0.77 11.72 19.77
N GLN A 42 0.44 12.28 19.66
CA GLN A 42 0.89 13.34 20.56
C GLN A 42 -0.03 14.57 20.52
N LEU A 43 -0.53 14.97 19.35
CA LEU A 43 -1.48 16.08 19.23
C LEU A 43 -2.83 15.77 19.90
N VAL A 44 -3.29 14.52 19.85
CA VAL A 44 -4.51 14.09 20.53
C VAL A 44 -4.31 14.06 22.05
N ASP A 45 -3.21 13.49 22.53
CA ASP A 45 -2.89 13.44 23.96
C ASP A 45 -2.73 14.84 24.58
N GLN A 46 -2.27 15.81 23.78
CA GLN A 46 -2.16 17.21 24.16
C GLN A 46 -3.49 17.99 24.02
N ASN A 47 -4.60 17.33 23.70
CA ASN A 47 -5.92 17.92 23.43
C ASN A 47 -5.89 19.01 22.34
N GLN A 48 -4.94 18.93 21.40
CA GLN A 48 -4.84 19.87 20.29
C GLN A 48 -5.66 19.42 19.08
N LEU A 49 -5.87 18.10 18.94
CA LEU A 49 -6.72 17.48 17.93
C LEU A 49 -7.59 16.39 18.53
N SER A 50 -8.64 16.03 17.82
CA SER A 50 -9.44 14.82 18.07
C SER A 50 -9.35 13.86 16.88
N TYR A 51 -9.61 12.57 17.09
CA TYR A 51 -9.69 11.57 16.03
C TYR A 51 -10.78 11.91 15.01
N GLN A 52 -11.89 12.52 15.43
CA GLN A 52 -12.90 13.07 14.53
C GLN A 52 -12.31 14.14 13.61
N GLN A 53 -11.52 15.08 14.12
CA GLN A 53 -10.90 16.13 13.30
C GLN A 53 -9.87 15.55 12.32
N ILE A 54 -9.05 14.60 12.77
CA ILE A 54 -8.07 13.90 11.92
C ILE A 54 -8.80 13.14 10.80
N THR A 55 -9.83 12.37 11.14
CA THR A 55 -10.63 11.60 10.16
C THR A 55 -11.33 12.53 9.16
N GLN A 56 -11.91 13.63 9.64
CA GLN A 56 -12.58 14.61 8.78
C GLN A 56 -11.60 15.26 7.80
N PHE A 57 -10.38 15.59 8.24
CA PHE A 57 -9.34 16.12 7.36
C PHE A 57 -9.04 15.18 6.18
N TYR A 58 -8.83 13.89 6.47
CA TYR A 58 -8.53 12.91 5.41
C TYR A 58 -9.74 12.66 4.48
N LEU A 59 -10.96 12.61 5.01
CA LEU A 59 -12.18 12.52 4.18
C LEU A 59 -12.34 13.73 3.25
N SER A 60 -12.07 14.94 3.75
CA SER A 60 -12.10 16.15 2.92
C SER A 60 -11.04 16.12 1.82
N ARG A 61 -9.82 15.63 2.11
CA ARG A 61 -8.78 15.47 1.10
C ARG A 61 -9.11 14.43 0.04
N ILE A 62 -9.78 13.34 0.41
CA ILE A 62 -10.27 12.35 -0.57
C ILE A 62 -11.23 13.04 -1.54
N ASP A 63 -12.18 13.82 -1.06
CA ASP A 63 -13.08 14.58 -1.94
C ASP A 63 -12.32 15.57 -2.84
N GLU A 64 -11.41 16.36 -2.26
CA GLU A 64 -10.68 17.41 -2.97
C GLU A 64 -9.70 16.86 -4.02
N LEU A 65 -8.97 15.77 -3.73
CA LEU A 65 -7.86 15.30 -4.54
C LEU A 65 -8.20 14.05 -5.37
N ASP A 66 -8.95 13.13 -4.76
CA ASP A 66 -9.28 11.86 -5.39
C ASP A 66 -10.46 12.00 -6.36
N VAL A 67 -11.46 12.80 -5.98
CA VAL A 67 -12.71 12.99 -6.74
C VAL A 67 -12.74 14.28 -7.56
N ASN A 68 -12.47 15.44 -6.93
CA ASN A 68 -12.80 16.76 -7.52
C ASN A 68 -11.60 17.58 -8.05
N GLY A 69 -10.35 17.17 -7.82
CA GLY A 69 -9.14 17.89 -8.26
C GLY A 69 -8.32 17.15 -9.34
N PRO A 70 -7.08 16.69 -9.04
CA PRO A 70 -6.27 15.91 -9.98
C PRO A 70 -6.89 14.57 -10.40
N LYS A 71 -7.95 14.13 -9.71
CA LYS A 71 -8.66 12.86 -9.95
C LYS A 71 -7.70 11.70 -9.87
N LEU A 72 -7.08 11.56 -8.69
CA LEU A 72 -6.10 10.51 -8.40
C LEU A 72 -6.71 9.12 -8.49
N ASN A 73 -8.00 9.01 -8.15
CA ASN A 73 -8.78 7.80 -8.29
C ASN A 73 -8.15 6.59 -7.56
N ALA A 74 -7.66 6.86 -6.35
CA ALA A 74 -6.97 5.95 -5.46
C ALA A 74 -7.92 5.27 -4.46
N ILE A 75 -9.08 5.86 -4.15
CA ILE A 75 -10.07 5.32 -3.22
C ILE A 75 -11.29 4.82 -4.01
N ILE A 76 -11.45 3.50 -4.09
CA ILE A 76 -12.55 2.87 -4.83
C ILE A 76 -13.87 2.90 -4.04
N ASN A 77 -13.80 2.92 -2.70
CA ASN A 77 -14.97 3.01 -1.85
C ASN A 77 -14.64 3.69 -0.52
N VAL A 78 -15.40 4.72 -0.14
CA VAL A 78 -15.28 5.38 1.16
C VAL A 78 -16.23 4.73 2.17
N ASN A 79 -15.70 4.37 3.35
CA ASN A 79 -16.49 3.88 4.46
C ASN A 79 -17.33 5.00 5.08
N GLN A 80 -18.64 4.95 4.86
CA GLN A 80 -19.60 5.95 5.35
C GLN A 80 -19.69 6.01 6.88
N GLN A 81 -19.17 5.01 7.61
CA GLN A 81 -19.15 4.97 9.06
C GLN A 81 -17.85 5.51 9.67
N ALA A 82 -16.84 5.89 8.86
CA ALA A 82 -15.52 6.29 9.37
C ALA A 82 -15.60 7.43 10.39
N LEU A 83 -16.38 8.48 10.12
CA LEU A 83 -16.53 9.62 11.03
C LEU A 83 -17.28 9.25 12.32
N MET A 84 -18.20 8.30 12.26
CA MET A 84 -18.90 7.79 13.44
C MET A 84 -17.93 7.00 14.33
N HIS A 85 -17.11 6.12 13.75
CA HIS A 85 -16.07 5.41 14.48
C HIS A 85 -15.06 6.36 15.12
N ALA A 86 -14.70 7.46 14.43
CA ALA A 86 -13.81 8.48 14.97
C ALA A 86 -14.37 9.16 16.22
N LYS A 87 -15.65 9.54 16.20
CA LYS A 87 -16.36 10.10 17.37
C LYS A 87 -16.42 9.12 18.53
N GLN A 88 -16.60 7.83 18.24
CA GLN A 88 -16.57 6.79 19.25
C GLN A 88 -15.17 6.69 19.89
N LYS A 89 -14.11 6.75 19.09
CA LYS A 89 -12.72 6.75 19.60
C LYS A 89 -12.41 7.98 20.45
N ASP A 90 -12.90 9.16 20.07
CA ASP A 90 -12.80 10.37 20.91
C ASP A 90 -13.52 10.18 22.27
N ALA A 91 -14.69 9.55 22.28
CA ALA A 91 -15.44 9.31 23.52
C ALA A 91 -14.84 8.21 24.42
N GLU A 92 -14.15 7.24 23.80
CA GLU A 92 -13.47 6.13 24.48
C GLU A 92 -12.02 6.46 24.87
N HIS A 93 -11.46 7.57 24.40
CA HIS A 93 -10.07 7.95 24.65
C HIS A 93 -9.89 8.27 26.14
N ASP A 94 -9.05 7.47 26.79
CA ASP A 94 -8.56 7.70 28.14
C ASP A 94 -7.05 7.96 28.09
N GLN A 95 -6.66 9.16 28.52
CA GLN A 95 -5.26 9.60 28.59
C GLN A 95 -4.40 8.77 29.55
N ASN A 96 -5.02 8.00 30.45
CA ASN A 96 -4.30 7.15 31.40
C ASN A 96 -4.07 5.72 30.88
N THR A 97 -4.58 5.40 29.70
CA THR A 97 -4.42 4.09 29.06
C THR A 97 -3.40 4.21 27.93
N GLU A 98 -2.37 3.36 27.92
CA GLU A 98 -1.49 3.25 26.75
C GLU A 98 -2.24 2.60 25.59
N HIS A 99 -2.32 3.31 24.47
CA HIS A 99 -2.94 2.81 23.25
C HIS A 99 -1.88 2.44 22.22
N SER A 100 -2.24 1.57 21.28
CA SER A 100 -1.47 1.41 20.04
C SER A 100 -1.37 2.76 19.33
N LEU A 101 -0.25 3.02 18.65
CA LEU A 101 -0.11 4.19 17.79
C LEU A 101 -1.15 4.25 16.65
N LEU A 102 -1.83 3.13 16.35
CA LEU A 102 -2.95 3.07 15.40
C LEU A 102 -4.31 3.47 16.00
N TYR A 103 -4.42 3.66 17.31
CA TYR A 103 -5.71 3.93 17.94
C TYR A 103 -6.31 5.25 17.41
N GLY A 104 -7.53 5.18 16.88
CA GLY A 104 -8.21 6.32 16.26
C GLY A 104 -7.56 6.82 14.97
N MET A 105 -6.54 6.15 14.43
CA MET A 105 -5.86 6.59 13.21
C MET A 105 -6.60 6.12 11.95
N PRO A 106 -6.84 7.01 10.98
CA PRO A 106 -7.50 6.67 9.74
C PRO A 106 -6.55 5.98 8.75
N ILE A 107 -6.91 4.75 8.34
CA ILE A 107 -6.14 3.90 7.44
C ILE A 107 -6.99 3.47 6.24
N VAL A 108 -6.34 3.09 5.14
CA VAL A 108 -7.01 2.51 3.96
C VAL A 108 -6.49 1.11 3.67
N LEU A 109 -7.37 0.25 3.15
CA LEU A 109 -7.06 -1.14 2.83
C LEU A 109 -7.19 -1.33 1.33
N LYS A 110 -6.30 -2.07 0.69
CA LYS A 110 -6.49 -2.50 -0.70
C LYS A 110 -7.83 -3.23 -0.85
N ASP A 111 -8.52 -3.03 -1.98
CA ASP A 111 -9.89 -3.54 -2.17
C ASP A 111 -10.01 -5.06 -2.40
N ASN A 112 -8.91 -5.81 -2.32
CA ASN A 112 -8.95 -7.26 -2.20
C ASN A 112 -8.99 -7.74 -0.74
N ILE A 113 -8.99 -6.84 0.26
CA ILE A 113 -9.01 -7.20 1.69
C ILE A 113 -10.43 -7.05 2.24
N GLU A 114 -10.97 -8.11 2.83
CA GLU A 114 -12.33 -8.13 3.35
C GLU A 114 -12.53 -7.25 4.58
N THR A 115 -13.65 -6.53 4.57
CA THR A 115 -14.16 -5.74 5.68
C THR A 115 -15.62 -6.10 5.90
N ALA A 116 -15.98 -6.50 7.11
CA ALA A 116 -17.38 -6.72 7.47
C ALA A 116 -18.17 -5.41 7.41
N GLY A 117 -19.41 -5.50 6.94
CA GLY A 117 -20.37 -4.40 6.89
C GLY A 117 -20.70 -3.95 5.47
N ASN A 118 -20.83 -2.64 5.27
CA ASN A 118 -21.42 -2.06 4.05
C ASN A 118 -20.38 -1.60 3.01
N THR A 119 -19.13 -2.05 3.13
CA THR A 119 -18.06 -1.73 2.19
C THR A 119 -17.67 -3.00 1.45
N PRO A 120 -17.93 -3.11 0.13
CA PRO A 120 -17.66 -4.34 -0.61
C PRO A 120 -16.15 -4.59 -0.77
N THR A 121 -15.80 -5.80 -1.17
CA THR A 121 -14.43 -6.21 -1.50
C THR A 121 -14.45 -6.73 -2.93
N THR A 122 -14.12 -5.86 -3.87
CA THR A 122 -14.41 -6.11 -5.29
C THR A 122 -13.21 -6.66 -6.06
N ALA A 123 -12.00 -6.56 -5.50
CA ALA A 123 -10.76 -6.75 -6.27
C ALA A 123 -10.72 -5.92 -7.57
N GLY A 124 -11.46 -4.80 -7.62
CA GLY A 124 -11.63 -3.95 -8.79
C GLY A 124 -12.59 -4.50 -9.87
N ALA A 125 -13.21 -5.66 -9.63
CA ALA A 125 -13.96 -6.41 -10.63
C ALA A 125 -15.48 -6.30 -10.44
N VAL A 126 -16.20 -6.09 -11.55
CA VAL A 126 -17.67 -5.99 -11.56
C VAL A 126 -18.32 -7.27 -11.01
N ALA A 127 -17.72 -8.44 -11.26
CA ALA A 127 -18.21 -9.72 -10.75
C ALA A 127 -18.31 -9.77 -9.20
N LEU A 128 -17.57 -8.92 -8.50
CA LEU A 128 -17.51 -8.84 -7.04
C LEU A 128 -18.05 -7.50 -6.49
N GLU A 129 -18.73 -6.68 -7.29
CA GLU A 129 -19.26 -5.37 -6.86
C GLU A 129 -20.26 -5.45 -5.68
N HIS A 130 -20.84 -6.63 -5.48
CA HIS A 130 -21.76 -6.95 -4.39
C HIS A 130 -21.18 -7.95 -3.38
N ASN A 131 -19.86 -8.08 -3.32
CA ASN A 131 -19.17 -8.94 -2.36
C ASN A 131 -19.05 -8.25 -0.99
N TYR A 132 -20.14 -8.27 -0.23
CA TYR A 132 -20.21 -7.76 1.14
C TYR A 132 -19.85 -8.87 2.13
N ALA A 133 -18.60 -8.90 2.58
CA ALA A 133 -18.11 -9.91 3.49
C ALA A 133 -18.89 -9.90 4.83
N GLN A 134 -19.17 -11.10 5.37
CA GLN A 134 -19.81 -11.24 6.68
C GLN A 134 -18.84 -11.04 7.84
N GLN A 135 -17.55 -11.25 7.60
CA GLN A 135 -16.48 -11.16 8.60
C GLN A 135 -15.36 -10.27 8.05
N ASP A 136 -14.64 -9.63 8.97
CA ASP A 136 -13.40 -8.95 8.63
C ASP A 136 -12.34 -9.98 8.26
N ALA A 137 -11.44 -9.62 7.35
CA ALA A 137 -10.16 -10.32 7.21
C ALA A 137 -9.45 -10.38 8.58
N GLU A 138 -8.60 -11.38 8.78
CA GLU A 138 -7.96 -11.58 10.09
C GLU A 138 -7.07 -10.39 10.48
N LEU A 139 -6.31 -9.86 9.51
CA LEU A 139 -5.53 -8.64 9.71
C LEU A 139 -6.42 -7.42 10.05
N VAL A 140 -7.62 -7.33 9.47
CA VAL A 140 -8.55 -6.22 9.71
C VAL A 140 -9.14 -6.30 11.11
N THR A 141 -9.43 -7.51 11.59
CA THR A 141 -9.85 -7.74 12.98
C THR A 141 -8.80 -7.21 13.95
N LYS A 142 -7.52 -7.46 13.69
CA LYS A 142 -6.42 -6.94 14.53
C LYS A 142 -6.27 -5.43 14.45
N LEU A 143 -6.36 -4.84 13.25
CA LEU A 143 -6.30 -3.39 13.05
C LEU A 143 -7.43 -2.68 13.81
N LYS A 144 -8.67 -3.17 13.70
CA LYS A 144 -9.81 -2.64 14.45
C LYS A 144 -9.65 -2.82 15.96
N LYS A 145 -9.11 -3.95 16.41
CA LYS A 145 -8.78 -4.19 17.83
C LYS A 145 -7.71 -3.22 18.37
N ALA A 146 -6.72 -2.86 17.54
CA ALA A 146 -5.75 -1.82 17.86
C ALA A 146 -6.35 -0.39 17.81
N GLY A 147 -7.63 -0.25 17.43
CA GLY A 147 -8.35 1.01 17.40
C GLY A 147 -8.30 1.75 16.07
N ALA A 148 -7.72 1.17 15.02
CA ALA A 148 -7.64 1.81 13.71
C ALA A 148 -9.02 2.06 13.09
N ILE A 149 -9.16 3.19 12.40
CA ILE A 149 -10.38 3.57 11.68
C ILE A 149 -10.18 3.25 10.21
N ILE A 150 -10.98 2.34 9.65
CA ILE A 150 -10.94 2.04 8.22
C ILE A 150 -11.69 3.16 7.46
N LEU A 151 -10.95 4.03 6.77
CA LEU A 151 -11.50 5.11 5.94
C LEU A 151 -12.23 4.58 4.71
N GLY A 152 -11.78 3.47 4.16
CA GLY A 152 -12.28 2.95 2.90
C GLY A 152 -11.35 1.93 2.26
N LYS A 153 -11.65 1.60 1.01
CA LYS A 153 -10.92 0.67 0.17
C LYS A 153 -10.17 1.43 -0.91
N ALA A 154 -8.93 1.05 -1.11
CA ALA A 154 -8.06 1.62 -2.12
C ALA A 154 -8.16 0.82 -3.41
N ASN A 155 -8.22 1.53 -4.55
CA ASN A 155 -8.25 0.92 -5.88
C ASN A 155 -6.97 0.10 -6.13
N LEU A 156 -7.04 -0.80 -7.10
CA LEU A 156 -5.96 -1.71 -7.47
C LEU A 156 -5.95 -1.95 -8.97
N SER A 157 -4.88 -2.58 -9.45
CA SER A 157 -4.97 -3.29 -10.73
C SER A 157 -5.92 -4.47 -10.56
N GLU A 158 -6.94 -4.56 -11.41
CA GLU A 158 -8.01 -5.57 -11.31
C GLU A 158 -7.46 -6.99 -11.08
N TRP A 159 -8.06 -7.74 -10.15
CA TRP A 159 -7.62 -9.08 -9.77
C TRP A 159 -6.13 -9.16 -9.43
N ALA A 160 -5.64 -8.15 -8.70
CA ALA A 160 -4.23 -8.02 -8.34
C ALA A 160 -3.27 -8.07 -9.54
N ASN A 161 -3.72 -7.57 -10.71
CA ASN A 161 -3.03 -7.59 -12.01
C ASN A 161 -2.98 -8.96 -12.70
N PHE A 162 -3.73 -9.97 -12.25
CA PHE A 162 -3.71 -11.33 -12.82
C PHE A 162 -4.87 -11.62 -13.79
N LYS A 163 -5.35 -10.61 -14.52
CA LYS A 163 -6.42 -10.77 -15.54
C LYS A 163 -5.86 -10.89 -16.96
N SER A 164 -4.96 -10.00 -17.35
CA SER A 164 -4.44 -9.87 -18.70
C SER A 164 -2.91 -9.78 -18.73
N THR A 165 -2.29 -10.26 -19.80
CA THR A 165 -0.87 -10.00 -20.10
C THR A 165 -0.60 -8.60 -20.67
N HIS A 166 -1.65 -7.80 -20.90
CA HIS A 166 -1.56 -6.45 -21.48
C HIS A 166 -2.27 -5.40 -20.60
N SER A 167 -2.34 -5.64 -19.29
CA SER A 167 -3.00 -4.72 -18.35
C SER A 167 -2.25 -3.38 -18.20
N SER A 168 -2.98 -2.35 -17.78
CA SER A 168 -2.44 -1.08 -17.29
C SER A 168 -2.47 -1.07 -15.76
N SER A 169 -1.31 -0.90 -15.14
CA SER A 169 -1.19 -0.83 -13.69
C SER A 169 -2.06 0.28 -13.09
N GLY A 170 -2.85 -0.09 -12.09
CA GLY A 170 -3.77 0.79 -11.36
C GLY A 170 -5.11 1.00 -12.02
N TRP A 171 -5.42 0.29 -13.11
CA TRP A 171 -6.76 0.27 -13.68
C TRP A 171 -7.59 -0.89 -13.14
N SER A 172 -8.87 -0.63 -12.88
CA SER A 172 -9.89 -1.65 -12.67
C SER A 172 -11.24 -1.24 -13.27
N ASP A 173 -12.11 -2.20 -13.57
CA ASP A 173 -13.44 -1.91 -14.13
C ASP A 173 -14.32 -1.13 -13.13
N VAL A 174 -14.22 -1.43 -11.83
CA VAL A 174 -15.01 -0.75 -10.78
C VAL A 174 -14.41 0.61 -10.42
N GLY A 175 -13.09 0.66 -10.27
CA GLY A 175 -12.39 1.82 -9.74
C GLY A 175 -11.82 2.75 -10.80
N GLY A 176 -11.73 2.35 -12.07
CA GLY A 176 -11.05 3.11 -13.12
C GLY A 176 -9.54 3.18 -12.93
N GLN A 177 -8.88 4.12 -13.62
CA GLN A 177 -7.42 4.29 -13.59
C GLN A 177 -6.96 5.18 -12.42
N THR A 178 -6.20 4.62 -11.49
CA THR A 178 -5.42 5.36 -10.48
C THR A 178 -4.24 6.08 -11.13
N LYS A 179 -3.89 7.29 -10.67
CA LYS A 179 -2.78 8.08 -11.20
C LYS A 179 -1.67 8.29 -10.18
N ASN A 180 -0.43 8.33 -10.63
CA ASN A 180 0.71 8.71 -9.79
C ASN A 180 0.57 10.19 -9.37
N PRO A 181 0.61 10.52 -8.06
CA PRO A 181 0.39 11.89 -7.60
C PRO A 181 1.61 12.79 -7.87
N TYR A 182 2.79 12.25 -8.16
CA TYR A 182 3.95 13.05 -8.52
C TYR A 182 3.85 13.56 -9.95
N VAL A 183 3.39 12.71 -10.89
CA VAL A 183 3.19 13.08 -12.29
C VAL A 183 1.94 12.34 -12.81
N LEU A 184 0.86 13.08 -13.05
CA LEU A 184 -0.48 12.52 -13.20
C LEU A 184 -0.68 11.63 -14.44
N ASN A 185 0.17 11.76 -15.45
CA ASN A 185 0.15 10.88 -16.63
C ASN A 185 1.03 9.63 -16.49
N ARG A 186 1.60 9.37 -15.31
CA ARG A 186 2.49 8.24 -15.04
C ARG A 186 1.83 7.16 -14.21
N THR A 187 2.29 5.93 -14.42
CA THR A 187 1.78 4.78 -13.69
C THR A 187 2.01 4.93 -12.18
N PRO A 188 1.02 4.56 -11.35
CA PRO A 188 1.24 4.34 -9.93
C PRO A 188 1.99 3.01 -9.64
N CYS A 189 2.34 2.24 -10.67
CA CYS A 189 2.55 0.78 -10.62
C CYS A 189 1.34 0.08 -9.97
N GLY A 190 1.49 -1.18 -9.60
CA GLY A 190 0.44 -2.00 -9.04
C GLY A 190 0.99 -3.32 -8.53
N SER A 191 0.12 -4.18 -7.99
CA SER A 191 -1.33 -4.00 -7.96
C SER A 191 -1.86 -3.15 -6.79
N SER A 192 -1.09 -2.86 -5.73
CA SER A 192 -1.53 -1.99 -4.61
C SER A 192 -1.47 -0.49 -4.95
N SER A 193 -1.98 -0.12 -6.12
CA SER A 193 -1.88 1.21 -6.71
C SER A 193 -2.53 2.28 -5.84
N GLY A 194 -3.80 2.09 -5.49
CA GLY A 194 -4.55 3.04 -4.66
C GLY A 194 -3.94 3.18 -3.26
N SER A 195 -3.49 2.08 -2.65
CA SER A 195 -2.86 2.13 -1.32
C SER A 195 -1.61 3.02 -1.32
N ALA A 196 -0.76 2.90 -2.36
CA ALA A 196 0.39 3.77 -2.53
C ALA A 196 -0.02 5.24 -2.75
N VAL A 197 -0.93 5.49 -3.69
CA VAL A 197 -1.32 6.86 -4.03
C VAL A 197 -2.02 7.56 -2.86
N ALA A 198 -2.87 6.84 -2.13
CA ALA A 198 -3.56 7.37 -0.96
C ALA A 198 -2.58 7.85 0.11
N VAL A 199 -1.55 7.06 0.43
CA VAL A 199 -0.56 7.45 1.45
C VAL A 199 0.35 8.56 0.93
N ALA A 200 0.79 8.48 -0.33
CA ALA A 200 1.68 9.46 -0.94
C ALA A 200 1.03 10.85 -1.03
N ALA A 201 -0.26 10.93 -1.35
CA ALA A 201 -1.04 12.16 -1.45
C ALA A 201 -1.68 12.62 -0.13
N ASN A 202 -1.38 11.96 1.00
CA ASN A 202 -1.97 12.23 2.32
C ASN A 202 -3.51 12.13 2.31
N LEU A 203 -4.05 11.07 1.71
CA LEU A 203 -5.47 10.68 1.79
C LEU A 203 -5.75 9.71 2.95
N ALA A 204 -4.69 9.14 3.54
CA ALA A 204 -4.72 8.35 4.76
C ALA A 204 -3.39 8.47 5.50
N VAL A 205 -3.35 8.08 6.78
CA VAL A 205 -2.09 8.05 7.53
C VAL A 205 -1.18 6.94 7.02
N VAL A 206 -1.72 5.73 6.94
CA VAL A 206 -1.05 4.52 6.44
C VAL A 206 -2.03 3.67 5.61
N ALA A 207 -1.50 2.74 4.84
CA ALA A 207 -2.30 1.80 4.07
C ALA A 207 -1.77 0.36 4.16
N VAL A 208 -2.66 -0.58 3.87
CA VAL A 208 -2.31 -1.99 3.67
C VAL A 208 -2.41 -2.32 2.18
N GLY A 209 -1.33 -2.92 1.65
CA GLY A 209 -1.28 -3.51 0.31
C GLY A 209 -1.16 -5.03 0.39
N THR A 210 -1.20 -5.68 -0.77
CA THR A 210 -0.87 -7.11 -0.90
C THR A 210 0.13 -7.32 -2.04
N GLU A 211 1.05 -8.26 -1.86
CA GLU A 211 2.06 -8.61 -2.85
C GLU A 211 2.11 -10.11 -3.10
N THR A 212 2.11 -10.46 -4.38
CA THR A 212 2.46 -11.78 -4.91
C THR A 212 3.86 -11.72 -5.52
N ASP A 213 4.08 -10.77 -6.43
CA ASP A 213 5.39 -10.29 -6.86
C ASP A 213 5.31 -8.78 -7.15
N GLY A 214 6.10 -7.98 -6.44
CA GLY A 214 6.24 -6.53 -6.61
C GLY A 214 5.02 -5.67 -6.25
N SER A 215 3.86 -6.25 -5.98
CA SER A 215 2.59 -5.53 -5.83
C SER A 215 2.46 -4.64 -4.57
N ILE A 216 3.43 -4.62 -3.66
CA ILE A 216 3.65 -3.65 -2.58
C ILE A 216 4.88 -2.80 -2.90
N THR A 217 6.03 -3.40 -3.21
CA THR A 217 7.29 -2.67 -3.35
C THR A 217 7.32 -1.80 -4.61
N CYS A 218 6.78 -2.28 -5.73
CA CYS A 218 6.72 -1.53 -6.99
C CYS A 218 5.90 -0.23 -6.86
N PRO A 219 4.63 -0.29 -6.41
CA PRO A 219 3.85 0.93 -6.22
C PRO A 219 4.39 1.80 -5.06
N ALA A 220 4.97 1.24 -4.01
CA ALA A 220 5.62 2.06 -2.98
C ALA A 220 6.81 2.87 -3.57
N ALA A 221 7.69 2.23 -4.34
CA ALA A 221 8.84 2.89 -4.96
C ALA A 221 8.41 3.99 -5.94
N HIS A 222 7.43 3.74 -6.82
CA HIS A 222 6.94 4.74 -7.77
C HIS A 222 6.23 5.94 -7.13
N ASN A 223 5.81 5.82 -5.87
CA ASN A 223 5.07 6.86 -5.14
C ASN A 223 5.86 7.41 -3.94
N SER A 224 7.19 7.19 -3.89
CA SER A 224 8.10 7.66 -2.82
C SER A 224 7.61 7.26 -1.42
N LEU A 225 7.31 5.98 -1.25
CA LEU A 225 6.89 5.39 0.01
C LEU A 225 7.82 4.28 0.46
N VAL A 226 7.66 3.93 1.73
CA VAL A 226 8.11 2.66 2.28
C VAL A 226 7.04 1.61 2.01
N GLY A 227 7.46 0.47 1.48
CA GLY A 227 6.59 -0.70 1.30
C GLY A 227 7.33 -1.94 1.79
N LEU A 228 6.69 -2.73 2.66
CA LEU A 228 7.28 -3.95 3.20
C LEU A 228 6.40 -5.14 2.83
N LYS A 229 6.95 -6.07 2.04
CA LYS A 229 6.36 -7.41 1.86
C LYS A 229 6.94 -8.31 2.94
N PRO A 230 6.14 -8.87 3.86
CA PRO A 230 6.67 -9.77 4.86
C PRO A 230 6.97 -11.16 4.28
N THR A 231 7.58 -12.02 5.10
CA THR A 231 7.63 -13.46 4.86
C THR A 231 6.20 -13.98 4.70
N VAL A 232 5.98 -14.83 3.70
CA VAL A 232 4.67 -15.45 3.45
C VAL A 232 4.23 -16.21 4.71
N GLY A 233 3.00 -15.96 5.16
CA GLY A 233 2.46 -16.53 6.39
C GLY A 233 2.75 -15.76 7.68
N LEU A 234 3.53 -14.67 7.66
CA LEU A 234 3.69 -13.81 8.85
C LEU A 234 2.39 -13.04 9.17
N VAL A 235 1.70 -12.59 8.14
CA VAL A 235 0.38 -11.96 8.21
C VAL A 235 -0.62 -12.89 7.52
N SER A 236 -1.67 -13.29 8.24
CA SER A 236 -2.74 -14.15 7.71
C SER A 236 -3.33 -13.60 6.40
N GLY A 237 -3.39 -14.47 5.39
CA GLY A 237 -4.07 -14.20 4.13
C GLY A 237 -5.59 -14.42 4.19
N LYS A 238 -6.15 -14.82 5.34
CA LYS A 238 -7.57 -15.12 5.47
C LYS A 238 -8.43 -13.87 5.28
N GLY A 239 -9.43 -13.97 4.40
CA GLY A 239 -10.30 -12.86 4.03
C GLY A 239 -9.65 -11.90 3.04
N ILE A 240 -8.71 -12.38 2.22
CA ILE A 240 -8.15 -11.63 1.09
C ILE A 240 -8.52 -12.37 -0.19
N VAL A 241 -9.02 -11.67 -1.21
CA VAL A 241 -9.21 -12.24 -2.55
C VAL A 241 -7.84 -12.69 -3.07
N PRO A 242 -7.62 -14.00 -3.27
CA PRO A 242 -6.29 -14.55 -3.44
C PRO A 242 -5.77 -14.42 -4.88
N LEU A 243 -4.46 -14.52 -5.01
CA LEU A 243 -3.78 -14.83 -6.27
C LEU A 243 -2.98 -16.13 -6.13
N SER A 244 -2.10 -16.22 -5.13
CA SER A 244 -1.29 -17.41 -4.91
C SER A 244 -0.94 -17.58 -3.44
N HIS A 245 -1.48 -18.62 -2.79
CA HIS A 245 -1.11 -18.99 -1.42
C HIS A 245 0.40 -19.27 -1.24
N SER A 246 1.13 -19.51 -2.33
CA SER A 246 2.58 -19.69 -2.31
C SER A 246 3.37 -18.41 -2.06
N GLN A 247 2.82 -17.25 -2.45
CA GLN A 247 3.55 -15.99 -2.53
C GLN A 247 2.81 -14.79 -1.91
N ASP A 248 1.49 -14.87 -1.78
CA ASP A 248 0.65 -13.79 -1.29
C ASP A 248 1.02 -13.38 0.14
N ALA A 249 1.27 -12.08 0.31
CA ALA A 249 1.50 -11.47 1.60
C ALA A 249 0.85 -10.09 1.66
N ALA A 250 0.07 -9.83 2.71
CA ALA A 250 -0.37 -8.48 3.06
C ALA A 250 0.74 -7.74 3.80
N GLY A 251 0.93 -6.44 3.52
CA GLY A 251 2.03 -5.69 4.11
C GLY A 251 1.78 -4.18 4.16
N PRO A 252 2.53 -3.46 5.01
CA PRO A 252 2.33 -2.03 5.22
C PRO A 252 2.89 -1.21 4.05
N MET A 253 2.17 -0.12 3.75
CA MET A 253 2.59 0.94 2.82
C MET A 253 2.47 2.27 3.55
N THR A 254 3.59 2.96 3.76
CA THR A 254 3.67 4.11 4.67
C THR A 254 4.67 5.15 4.20
N ARG A 255 4.64 6.35 4.79
CA ARG A 255 5.60 7.42 4.48
C ARG A 255 6.94 7.24 5.17
N SER A 256 7.01 6.42 6.22
CA SER A 256 8.21 6.23 7.03
C SER A 256 8.40 4.77 7.45
N VAL A 257 9.65 4.32 7.62
CA VAL A 257 9.94 2.96 8.12
C VAL A 257 9.40 2.75 9.53
N GLN A 258 9.35 3.80 10.34
CA GLN A 258 8.73 3.77 11.66
C GLN A 258 7.24 3.38 11.59
N ASP A 259 6.46 4.05 10.73
CA ASP A 259 5.04 3.74 10.59
C ASP A 259 4.82 2.34 10.00
N ALA A 260 5.71 1.89 9.10
CA ALA A 260 5.67 0.52 8.58
C ALA A 260 5.87 -0.53 9.69
N ALA A 261 6.82 -0.30 10.61
CA ALA A 261 7.09 -1.19 11.73
C ALA A 261 5.89 -1.30 12.68
N VAL A 262 5.25 -0.18 13.00
CA VAL A 262 4.02 -0.12 13.82
C VAL A 262 2.89 -0.92 13.16
N LEU A 263 2.67 -0.69 11.87
CA LEU A 263 1.57 -1.34 11.15
C LEU A 263 1.79 -2.85 11.01
N LEU A 264 3.03 -3.29 10.71
CA LEU A 264 3.37 -4.72 10.64
C LEU A 264 3.20 -5.42 11.99
N GLU A 265 3.64 -4.78 13.09
CA GLU A 265 3.53 -5.32 14.46
C GLU A 265 2.07 -5.65 14.82
N VAL A 266 1.11 -4.83 14.39
CA VAL A 266 -0.32 -5.07 14.63
C VAL A 266 -0.89 -6.17 13.73
N MET A 267 -0.45 -6.27 12.47
CA MET A 267 -1.04 -7.22 11.51
C MET A 267 -0.54 -8.66 11.68
N ALA A 268 0.70 -8.86 12.13
CA ALA A 268 1.35 -10.16 12.15
C ALA A 268 0.73 -11.16 13.18
N ASP A 269 0.72 -12.45 12.86
CA ASP A 269 0.11 -13.53 13.68
C ASP A 269 0.98 -14.00 14.84
N THR A 270 2.31 -13.91 14.69
CA THR A 270 3.26 -14.39 15.68
C THR A 270 3.53 -13.32 16.75
N ALA A 271 2.91 -13.42 17.92
CA ALA A 271 3.19 -12.50 19.03
C ALA A 271 4.33 -13.00 19.95
N PRO A 272 5.09 -12.09 20.60
CA PRO A 272 5.13 -10.64 20.35
C PRO A 272 6.17 -10.25 19.29
N ASN A 273 5.73 -9.52 18.28
CA ASN A 273 6.56 -8.97 17.21
C ASN A 273 6.96 -7.52 17.50
N HIS A 274 8.02 -7.30 18.26
CA HIS A 274 8.48 -5.95 18.62
C HIS A 274 9.29 -5.30 17.48
N TYR A 275 8.66 -4.99 16.34
CA TYR A 275 9.38 -4.43 15.19
C TYR A 275 9.92 -3.02 15.44
N GLN A 276 9.23 -2.24 16.28
CA GLN A 276 9.68 -0.89 16.64
C GLN A 276 11.05 -0.87 17.36
N LYS A 277 11.47 -1.97 18.00
CA LYS A 277 12.80 -2.06 18.64
C LYS A 277 13.95 -2.03 17.63
N HIS A 278 13.66 -2.29 16.36
CA HIS A 278 14.63 -2.28 15.26
C HIS A 278 14.82 -0.88 14.66
N LEU A 279 14.10 0.14 15.13
CA LEU A 279 14.26 1.53 14.67
C LEU A 279 15.55 2.15 15.24
N ASN A 280 16.67 1.79 14.64
CA ASN A 280 18.01 2.21 15.05
C ASN A 280 18.69 3.03 13.94
N LYS A 281 19.05 4.29 14.23
CA LYS A 281 19.72 5.18 13.26
C LYS A 281 21.11 4.68 12.86
N ASP A 282 21.79 3.96 13.75
CA ASP A 282 23.09 3.33 13.48
C ASP A 282 22.93 1.91 12.90
N GLY A 283 21.73 1.55 12.46
CA GLY A 283 21.35 0.19 12.07
C GLY A 283 22.16 -0.42 10.93
N LEU A 284 22.81 0.41 10.09
CA LEU A 284 23.70 0.00 9.00
C LEU A 284 25.13 -0.34 9.46
N LYS A 285 25.56 0.13 10.64
CA LYS A 285 26.94 -0.02 11.09
C LYS A 285 27.32 -1.48 11.26
N GLY A 286 28.29 -1.94 10.47
CA GLY A 286 28.76 -3.31 10.46
C GLY A 286 27.87 -4.31 9.72
N LYS A 287 26.70 -3.88 9.22
CA LYS A 287 25.84 -4.74 8.39
C LYS A 287 26.53 -5.07 7.07
N ARG A 288 26.42 -6.32 6.63
CA ARG A 288 27.00 -6.82 5.38
C ARG A 288 25.90 -6.84 4.33
N ILE A 289 26.02 -5.97 3.32
CA ILE A 289 24.99 -5.78 2.30
C ILE A 289 25.53 -6.27 0.96
N GLY A 290 24.88 -7.29 0.38
CA GLY A 290 25.26 -7.87 -0.90
C GLY A 290 24.59 -7.18 -2.07
N ILE A 291 25.28 -7.02 -3.20
CA ILE A 291 24.71 -6.51 -4.44
C ILE A 291 24.77 -7.60 -5.51
N ALA A 292 23.60 -8.15 -5.84
CA ALA A 292 23.44 -9.08 -6.95
C ALA A 292 23.21 -8.30 -8.26
N ARG A 293 24.29 -8.09 -9.04
CA ARG A 293 24.28 -7.15 -10.19
C ARG A 293 23.35 -7.61 -11.32
N ASN A 294 23.22 -8.91 -11.51
CA ASN A 294 22.32 -9.50 -12.52
C ASN A 294 20.83 -9.20 -12.30
N VAL A 295 20.42 -8.83 -11.07
CA VAL A 295 19.04 -8.42 -10.76
C VAL A 295 18.93 -6.93 -10.40
N SER A 296 20.02 -6.17 -10.53
CA SER A 296 20.09 -4.74 -10.19
C SER A 296 20.29 -3.83 -11.40
N ASP A 297 20.92 -4.32 -12.47
CA ASP A 297 21.35 -3.50 -13.61
C ASP A 297 20.37 -3.57 -14.81
N PHE A 298 19.09 -3.26 -14.55
CA PHE A 298 18.03 -3.34 -15.56
C PHE A 298 17.64 -1.99 -16.20
N ASN A 299 17.96 -0.85 -15.56
CA ASN A 299 17.62 0.47 -16.07
C ASN A 299 18.71 1.50 -15.75
N PRO A 300 19.24 2.25 -16.73
CA PRO A 300 20.39 3.14 -16.51
C PRO A 300 20.11 4.29 -15.53
N VAL A 301 18.88 4.80 -15.48
CA VAL A 301 18.49 5.87 -14.54
C VAL A 301 18.45 5.31 -13.11
N ALA A 302 17.88 4.12 -12.92
CA ALA A 302 17.86 3.45 -11.62
C ALA A 302 19.27 3.07 -11.17
N SER A 303 20.08 2.48 -12.05
CA SER A 303 21.48 2.11 -11.76
C SER A 303 22.31 3.32 -11.34
N GLN A 304 22.17 4.46 -12.02
CA GLN A 304 22.89 5.68 -11.64
C GLN A 304 22.52 6.17 -10.23
N ALA A 305 21.22 6.18 -9.91
CA ALA A 305 20.75 6.56 -8.58
C ALA A 305 21.19 5.54 -7.50
N PHE A 306 21.25 4.26 -7.86
CA PHE A 306 21.65 3.19 -6.98
C PHE A 306 23.13 3.26 -6.57
N GLU A 307 24.03 3.65 -7.48
CA GLU A 307 25.43 3.89 -7.11
C GLU A 307 25.60 5.00 -6.04
N GLN A 308 24.73 6.01 -6.07
CA GLN A 308 24.73 7.04 -5.02
C GLN A 308 24.23 6.48 -3.70
N ALA A 309 23.21 5.64 -3.72
CA ALA A 309 22.69 4.98 -2.52
C ALA A 309 23.70 4.00 -1.91
N ILE A 310 24.44 3.23 -2.73
CA ILE A 310 25.53 2.36 -2.29
C ILE A 310 26.61 3.18 -1.55
N THR A 311 26.89 4.40 -2.03
CA THR A 311 27.82 5.31 -1.37
C THR A 311 27.33 5.70 0.02
N VAL A 312 26.03 6.00 0.17
CA VAL A 312 25.41 6.26 1.48
C VAL A 312 25.53 5.06 2.39
N LEU A 313 25.21 3.84 1.92
CA LEU A 313 25.33 2.62 2.71
C LEU A 313 26.75 2.45 3.30
N LYS A 314 27.78 2.70 2.48
CA LYS A 314 29.19 2.65 2.93
C LYS A 314 29.52 3.74 3.96
N ILE A 315 29.02 4.97 3.77
CA ILE A 315 29.22 6.09 4.70
C ILE A 315 28.60 5.79 6.08
N GLU A 316 27.40 5.21 6.09
CA GLU A 316 26.68 4.80 7.31
C GLU A 316 27.27 3.53 7.95
N GLY A 317 28.39 3.03 7.43
CA GLY A 317 29.19 1.97 8.04
C GLY A 317 28.80 0.55 7.63
N ALA A 318 27.99 0.37 6.58
CA ALA A 318 27.74 -0.94 6.02
C ALA A 318 28.95 -1.45 5.22
N ILE A 319 29.20 -2.75 5.31
CA ILE A 319 30.19 -3.47 4.52
C ILE A 319 29.48 -3.96 3.25
N VAL A 320 29.72 -3.28 2.13
CA VAL A 320 29.12 -3.66 0.85
C VAL A 320 29.96 -4.74 0.17
N VAL A 321 29.32 -5.87 -0.14
CA VAL A 321 29.88 -6.97 -0.94
C VAL A 321 29.26 -6.90 -2.33
N ASP A 322 30.05 -6.48 -3.31
CA ASP A 322 29.58 -6.20 -4.66
C ASP A 322 29.89 -7.34 -5.63
N ASN A 323 29.26 -7.29 -6.81
CA ASN A 323 29.44 -8.20 -7.94
C ASN A 323 29.04 -9.65 -7.64
N LEU A 324 27.95 -9.81 -6.89
CA LEU A 324 27.31 -11.10 -6.63
C LEU A 324 26.32 -11.45 -7.75
N THR A 325 25.91 -12.72 -7.78
CA THR A 325 24.92 -13.23 -8.74
C THR A 325 23.87 -14.07 -8.01
N LEU A 326 22.60 -13.83 -8.32
CA LEU A 326 21.51 -14.77 -8.03
C LEU A 326 21.29 -15.63 -9.28
N GLU A 327 21.72 -16.88 -9.22
CA GLU A 327 21.62 -17.81 -10.35
C GLU A 327 20.15 -18.20 -10.66
N HIS A 328 19.92 -18.90 -11.77
CA HIS A 328 18.64 -19.56 -12.06
C HIS A 328 17.41 -18.65 -12.26
N GLN A 329 17.58 -17.34 -12.48
CA GLN A 329 16.45 -16.42 -12.57
C GLN A 329 15.45 -16.77 -13.70
N ASN A 330 15.95 -17.20 -14.88
CA ASN A 330 15.07 -17.55 -16.00
C ASN A 330 14.22 -18.81 -15.75
N GLU A 331 14.77 -19.84 -15.11
CA GLU A 331 14.02 -21.06 -14.76
C GLU A 331 13.03 -20.78 -13.62
N LEU A 332 13.41 -19.92 -12.67
CA LEU A 332 12.55 -19.48 -11.58
C LEU A 332 11.33 -18.70 -12.08
N SER A 333 11.51 -17.76 -13.01
CA SER A 333 10.39 -17.01 -13.59
C SER A 333 9.38 -17.91 -14.32
N GLN A 334 9.86 -18.96 -15.00
CA GLN A 334 8.96 -19.92 -15.65
C GLN A 334 8.20 -20.76 -14.62
N ALA A 335 8.90 -21.27 -13.61
CA ALA A 335 8.29 -22.06 -12.55
C ALA A 335 7.28 -21.24 -11.72
N GLU A 336 7.60 -19.98 -11.41
CA GLU A 336 6.69 -19.03 -10.78
C GLU A 336 5.42 -18.86 -11.62
N PHE A 337 5.55 -18.52 -12.91
CA PHE A 337 4.37 -18.30 -13.75
C PHE A 337 3.45 -19.52 -13.79
N ASP A 338 4.02 -20.73 -13.86
CA ASP A 338 3.24 -21.96 -13.75
C ASP A 338 2.56 -22.09 -12.38
N ILE A 339 3.29 -21.90 -11.27
CA ILE A 339 2.72 -21.96 -9.91
C ILE A 339 1.57 -20.97 -9.76
N LEU A 340 1.71 -19.72 -10.21
CA LEU A 340 0.67 -18.70 -10.11
C LEU A 340 -0.60 -19.11 -10.87
N LEU A 341 -0.50 -19.74 -12.04
CA LEU A 341 -1.66 -20.23 -12.78
C LEU A 341 -2.39 -21.38 -12.06
N TYR A 342 -1.64 -22.29 -11.43
CA TYR A 342 -2.21 -23.40 -10.64
C TYR A 342 -2.85 -22.89 -9.35
N ASP A 343 -2.13 -22.08 -8.59
CA ASP A 343 -2.60 -21.50 -7.34
C ASP A 343 -3.82 -20.62 -7.59
N PHE A 344 -3.79 -19.74 -8.59
CA PHE A 344 -4.93 -18.88 -8.89
C PHE A 344 -6.20 -19.68 -9.17
N LYS A 345 -6.11 -20.72 -10.02
CA LYS A 345 -7.25 -21.59 -10.30
C LYS A 345 -7.79 -22.23 -9.01
N HIS A 346 -6.92 -22.74 -8.15
CA HIS A 346 -7.34 -23.37 -6.91
C HIS A 346 -7.97 -22.34 -5.95
N ASP A 347 -7.21 -21.32 -5.60
CA ASP A 347 -7.52 -20.36 -4.56
C ASP A 347 -8.72 -19.50 -4.93
N VAL A 348 -8.84 -19.05 -6.19
CA VAL A 348 -9.99 -18.24 -6.63
C VAL A 348 -11.27 -19.05 -6.66
N ASN A 349 -11.21 -20.35 -6.99
CA ASN A 349 -12.40 -21.22 -6.94
C ASN A 349 -12.85 -21.44 -5.49
N GLU A 350 -11.91 -21.68 -4.58
CA GLU A 350 -12.22 -21.79 -3.15
C GLU A 350 -12.84 -20.49 -2.62
N TYR A 351 -12.23 -19.34 -2.95
CA TYR A 351 -12.75 -18.03 -2.54
C TYR A 351 -14.16 -17.79 -3.08
N LEU A 352 -14.34 -17.89 -4.41
CA LEU A 352 -15.62 -17.61 -5.07
C LEU A 352 -16.75 -18.55 -4.59
N ALA A 353 -16.47 -19.82 -4.33
CA ALA A 353 -17.45 -20.76 -3.81
C ALA A 353 -17.99 -20.36 -2.42
N ASN A 354 -17.18 -19.66 -1.63
CA ASN A 354 -17.52 -19.21 -0.27
C ASN A 354 -17.97 -17.74 -0.19
N THR A 355 -18.02 -17.01 -1.32
CA THR A 355 -18.56 -15.64 -1.36
C THR A 355 -20.06 -15.60 -0.99
N PRO A 356 -20.58 -14.45 -0.51
CA PRO A 356 -22.01 -14.27 -0.23
C PRO A 356 -22.92 -14.58 -1.42
N GLU A 357 -24.19 -14.90 -1.18
CA GLU A 357 -25.17 -15.26 -2.22
C GLU A 357 -25.40 -14.15 -3.28
N GLN A 358 -25.10 -12.89 -2.93
CA GLN A 358 -25.18 -11.74 -3.82
C GLN A 358 -24.17 -11.82 -4.97
N VAL A 359 -22.99 -12.40 -4.72
CA VAL A 359 -22.00 -12.70 -5.75
C VAL A 359 -22.49 -13.92 -6.53
N LYS A 360 -22.82 -13.75 -7.81
CA LYS A 360 -23.39 -14.82 -8.65
C LYS A 360 -22.34 -15.71 -9.32
N VAL A 361 -21.12 -15.20 -9.46
CA VAL A 361 -19.98 -15.94 -9.99
C VAL A 361 -19.35 -16.77 -8.87
N LYS A 362 -19.37 -18.09 -8.99
CA LYS A 362 -18.93 -19.04 -7.95
C LYS A 362 -17.74 -19.91 -8.36
N SER A 363 -17.16 -19.67 -9.53
CA SER A 363 -15.95 -20.36 -10.00
C SER A 363 -15.21 -19.50 -11.04
N LEU A 364 -13.95 -19.85 -11.30
CA LEU A 364 -13.14 -19.25 -12.37
C LEU A 364 -13.79 -19.45 -13.74
N GLU A 365 -14.38 -20.62 -13.99
CA GLU A 365 -15.13 -20.89 -15.22
C GLU A 365 -16.30 -19.91 -15.41
N GLN A 366 -17.09 -19.70 -14.35
CA GLN A 366 -18.20 -18.74 -14.38
C GLN A 366 -17.71 -17.30 -14.49
N LEU A 367 -16.53 -16.98 -13.92
CA LEU A 367 -15.92 -15.66 -14.04
C LEU A 367 -15.51 -15.38 -15.48
N ILE A 368 -14.90 -16.35 -16.16
CA ILE A 368 -14.53 -16.25 -17.57
C ILE A 368 -15.77 -16.04 -18.44
N ALA A 369 -16.82 -16.82 -18.20
CA ALA A 369 -18.09 -16.68 -18.90
C ALA A 369 -18.75 -15.32 -18.65
N PHE A 370 -18.74 -14.84 -17.40
CA PHE A 370 -19.26 -13.52 -17.02
C PHE A 370 -18.55 -12.39 -17.77
N ASN A 371 -17.21 -12.38 -17.75
CA ASN A 371 -16.42 -11.34 -18.40
C ASN A 371 -16.58 -11.34 -19.93
N THR A 372 -16.85 -12.50 -20.54
CA THR A 372 -17.11 -12.59 -22.00
C THR A 372 -18.37 -11.84 -22.41
N LEU A 373 -19.32 -11.66 -21.49
CA LEU A 373 -20.57 -10.94 -21.71
C LEU A 373 -20.47 -9.44 -21.40
N LEU A 374 -19.39 -8.99 -20.76
CA LEU A 374 -19.15 -7.57 -20.52
C LEU A 374 -18.72 -6.91 -21.83
N ALA A 375 -19.55 -6.01 -22.35
CA ALA A 375 -19.14 -5.13 -23.43
C ALA A 375 -18.07 -4.13 -22.93
N ASP A 376 -17.12 -3.78 -23.79
CA ASP A 376 -16.18 -2.67 -23.58
C ASP A 376 -15.16 -2.80 -22.41
N SER A 377 -14.74 -4.00 -22.02
CA SER A 377 -13.58 -4.14 -21.10
C SER A 377 -12.28 -3.73 -21.81
N TYR A 378 -11.48 -2.86 -21.17
CA TYR A 378 -10.19 -2.39 -21.74
C TYR A 378 -9.18 -3.53 -21.95
N PHE A 379 -9.27 -4.59 -21.15
CA PHE A 379 -8.29 -5.69 -21.16
C PHE A 379 -8.97 -7.04 -21.31
N ASN A 380 -8.30 -7.93 -22.03
CA ASN A 380 -8.72 -9.33 -22.15
C ASN A 380 -8.55 -10.10 -20.83
N GLN A 381 -8.87 -11.39 -20.82
CA GLN A 381 -8.76 -12.27 -19.65
C GLN A 381 -7.85 -13.48 -19.87
N GLY A 382 -6.79 -13.33 -20.68
CA GLY A 382 -5.95 -14.45 -21.10
C GLY A 382 -5.28 -15.21 -19.95
N LEU A 383 -4.97 -14.54 -18.83
CA LEU A 383 -4.41 -15.21 -17.64
C LEU A 383 -5.43 -16.13 -16.97
N PHE A 384 -6.71 -15.74 -16.93
CA PHE A 384 -7.77 -16.60 -16.41
C PHE A 384 -7.96 -17.84 -17.28
N GLU A 385 -7.96 -17.67 -18.61
CA GLU A 385 -8.11 -18.78 -19.55
C GLU A 385 -6.93 -19.76 -19.46
N MET A 386 -5.70 -19.26 -19.30
CA MET A 386 -4.52 -20.09 -19.06
C MET A 386 -4.60 -20.81 -17.71
N ALA A 387 -5.02 -20.13 -16.65
CA ALA A 387 -5.17 -20.73 -15.32
C ALA A 387 -6.24 -21.83 -15.34
N GLN A 388 -7.38 -21.58 -15.98
CA GLN A 388 -8.48 -22.54 -16.08
C GLN A 388 -8.06 -23.86 -16.76
N GLN A 389 -7.08 -23.82 -17.66
CA GLN A 389 -6.52 -25.01 -18.33
C GLN A 389 -5.60 -25.85 -17.43
N LYS A 390 -5.14 -25.33 -16.30
CA LYS A 390 -4.27 -26.07 -15.38
C LYS A 390 -4.99 -27.24 -14.69
N GLY A 391 -4.23 -28.26 -14.28
CA GLY A 391 -4.72 -29.36 -13.45
C GLY A 391 -4.92 -28.96 -11.99
N GLY A 392 -5.04 -29.94 -11.09
CA GLY A 392 -5.02 -29.71 -9.65
C GLY A 392 -3.60 -29.55 -9.09
N LEU A 393 -3.53 -29.20 -7.80
CA LEU A 393 -2.27 -28.99 -7.07
C LEU A 393 -1.51 -30.31 -6.80
N GLU A 394 -2.14 -31.46 -7.04
CA GLU A 394 -1.52 -32.78 -7.02
C GLU A 394 -0.76 -33.12 -8.31
N SER A 395 -0.84 -32.27 -9.34
CA SER A 395 -0.19 -32.55 -10.63
C SER A 395 1.33 -32.57 -10.52
N GLU A 396 1.98 -33.47 -11.26
CA GLU A 396 3.44 -33.61 -11.27
C GLU A 396 4.15 -32.33 -11.70
N ALA A 397 3.57 -31.59 -12.66
CA ALA A 397 4.11 -30.31 -13.12
C ALA A 397 4.12 -29.26 -11.99
N TYR A 398 3.03 -29.13 -11.24
CA TYR A 398 2.95 -28.20 -10.11
C TYR A 398 3.95 -28.57 -9.00
N ILE A 399 3.99 -29.84 -8.60
CA ILE A 399 4.92 -30.33 -7.57
C ILE A 399 6.38 -30.11 -8.00
N THR A 400 6.69 -30.33 -9.27
CA THR A 400 8.03 -30.10 -9.83
C THR A 400 8.41 -28.61 -9.79
N ALA A 401 7.50 -27.72 -10.19
CA ALA A 401 7.73 -26.28 -10.12
C ALA A 401 7.94 -25.81 -8.67
N LYS A 402 7.11 -26.27 -7.73
CA LYS A 402 7.25 -25.96 -6.29
C LYS A 402 8.58 -26.43 -5.73
N LYS A 403 9.03 -27.63 -6.11
CA LYS A 403 10.34 -28.16 -5.72
C LYS A 403 11.47 -27.32 -6.30
N LEU A 404 11.39 -26.95 -7.59
CA LEU A 404 12.38 -26.09 -8.22
C LEU A 404 12.51 -24.76 -7.48
N VAL A 405 11.39 -24.10 -7.14
CA VAL A 405 11.42 -22.86 -6.34
C VAL A 405 12.05 -23.08 -4.97
N ALA A 406 11.68 -24.13 -4.25
CA ALA A 406 12.25 -24.45 -2.94
C ALA A 406 13.77 -24.72 -3.00
N ASP A 407 14.24 -25.39 -4.04
CA ASP A 407 15.65 -25.72 -4.22
C ASP A 407 16.44 -24.49 -4.70
N LYS A 408 15.91 -23.72 -5.67
CA LYS A 408 16.66 -22.73 -6.44
C LYS A 408 16.46 -21.28 -6.00
N ALA A 409 15.28 -20.90 -5.51
CA ALA A 409 15.05 -19.54 -5.00
C ALA A 409 15.52 -19.40 -3.54
N ARG A 410 15.36 -20.48 -2.75
CA ARG A 410 15.69 -20.52 -1.32
C ARG A 410 17.09 -21.11 -1.10
N THR A 411 17.17 -22.44 -1.05
CA THR A 411 18.35 -23.19 -0.60
C THR A 411 19.61 -22.86 -1.40
N GLN A 412 19.53 -22.84 -2.73
CA GLN A 412 20.65 -22.53 -3.63
C GLN A 412 20.62 -21.07 -4.12
N GLY A 413 19.63 -20.29 -3.69
CA GLY A 413 19.41 -18.91 -4.10
C GLY A 413 19.79 -17.95 -2.98
N ILE A 414 18.78 -17.29 -2.42
CA ILE A 414 18.98 -16.26 -1.38
C ILE A 414 19.74 -16.85 -0.18
N ASP A 415 19.38 -18.03 0.33
CA ASP A 415 20.01 -18.58 1.54
C ASP A 415 21.49 -18.88 1.34
N ALA A 416 21.84 -19.51 0.22
CA ALA A 416 23.23 -19.81 -0.12
C ALA A 416 24.08 -18.54 -0.25
N LEU A 417 23.57 -17.53 -0.96
CA LEU A 417 24.31 -16.28 -1.17
C LEU A 417 24.49 -15.51 0.15
N MET A 418 23.48 -15.51 1.00
CA MET A 418 23.50 -14.91 2.33
C MET A 418 24.53 -15.59 3.24
N GLU A 419 24.54 -16.93 3.28
CA GLU A 419 25.49 -17.71 4.10
C GLU A 419 26.93 -17.58 3.59
N GLU A 420 27.16 -17.75 2.29
CA GLU A 420 28.50 -17.71 1.68
C GLU A 420 29.23 -16.39 1.97
N HIS A 421 28.52 -15.27 1.85
CA HIS A 421 29.10 -13.95 2.03
C HIS A 421 28.79 -13.32 3.40
N LYS A 422 28.11 -14.06 4.28
CA LYS A 422 27.67 -13.63 5.62
C LYS A 422 26.90 -12.32 5.56
N LEU A 423 25.90 -12.25 4.68
CA LEU A 423 25.12 -11.03 4.44
C LEU A 423 24.01 -10.90 5.48
N ASP A 424 23.61 -9.66 5.75
CA ASP A 424 22.40 -9.32 6.50
C ASP A 424 21.23 -9.02 5.55
N ALA A 425 21.53 -8.52 4.34
CA ALA A 425 20.56 -8.32 3.27
C ALA A 425 21.25 -8.28 1.89
N ILE A 426 20.46 -8.52 0.85
CA ILE A 426 20.76 -8.19 -0.54
C ILE A 426 20.05 -6.89 -0.89
N VAL A 427 20.68 -6.03 -1.67
CA VAL A 427 20.15 -4.72 -2.06
C VAL A 427 20.16 -4.53 -3.58
N ALA A 428 19.12 -3.89 -4.10
CA ALA A 428 18.96 -3.55 -5.51
C ALA A 428 18.08 -2.28 -5.66
N PRO A 429 18.15 -1.54 -6.79
CA PRO A 429 17.09 -0.57 -7.10
C PRO A 429 15.76 -1.31 -7.22
N THR A 430 14.69 -0.74 -6.67
CA THR A 430 13.39 -1.42 -6.65
C THR A 430 12.87 -1.61 -8.07
N ASN A 431 12.72 -0.50 -8.83
CA ASN A 431 12.32 -0.49 -10.24
C ASN A 431 13.00 0.67 -11.00
N GLY A 432 12.77 0.73 -12.32
CA GLY A 432 12.99 1.93 -13.12
C GLY A 432 11.98 3.06 -12.82
N PRO A 433 12.13 4.23 -13.47
CA PRO A 433 11.18 5.35 -13.33
C PRO A 433 9.78 4.98 -13.82
N ALA A 434 8.75 5.60 -13.24
CA ALA A 434 7.36 5.39 -13.65
C ALA A 434 7.12 5.72 -15.15
N TRP A 435 6.58 4.75 -15.89
CA TRP A 435 6.20 4.88 -17.31
C TRP A 435 4.89 5.66 -17.52
N VAL A 436 4.58 6.02 -18.77
CA VAL A 436 3.31 6.67 -19.15
C VAL A 436 2.17 5.66 -19.03
N ILE A 437 1.03 6.09 -18.50
CA ILE A 437 -0.19 5.26 -18.50
C ILE A 437 -0.66 5.04 -19.93
N ASP A 438 -0.81 3.78 -20.34
CA ASP A 438 -1.29 3.39 -21.67
C ASP A 438 -2.26 2.20 -21.54
N THR A 439 -3.57 2.48 -21.63
CA THR A 439 -4.60 1.44 -21.56
C THR A 439 -4.80 0.70 -22.88
N VAL A 440 -4.08 1.06 -23.94
CA VAL A 440 -4.14 0.40 -25.26
C VAL A 440 -3.03 -0.64 -25.37
N ASN A 441 -1.80 -0.27 -25.00
CA ASN A 441 -0.63 -1.15 -25.11
C ASN A 441 -0.20 -1.79 -23.77
N GLY A 442 -0.83 -1.39 -22.66
CA GLY A 442 -0.48 -1.86 -21.33
C GLY A 442 0.83 -1.26 -20.81
N ASP A 443 1.32 -1.84 -19.71
CA ASP A 443 2.50 -1.35 -19.00
C ASP A 443 3.80 -1.42 -19.82
N GLN A 444 4.61 -0.36 -19.70
CA GLN A 444 5.93 -0.24 -20.34
C GLN A 444 7.04 -0.42 -19.31
N TYR A 445 7.09 -1.62 -18.74
CA TYR A 445 7.98 -1.97 -17.65
C TYR A 445 9.46 -1.96 -18.06
N THR A 446 10.33 -1.42 -17.19
CA THR A 446 11.78 -1.27 -17.48
C THR A 446 12.68 -2.04 -16.53
N GLY A 447 12.13 -3.02 -15.80
CA GLY A 447 12.84 -3.86 -14.82
C GLY A 447 12.53 -3.52 -13.36
N ALA A 448 12.67 -4.53 -12.50
CA ALA A 448 12.60 -4.44 -11.04
C ALA A 448 13.37 -5.60 -10.40
N SER A 449 13.48 -5.55 -9.07
CA SER A 449 14.20 -6.52 -8.25
C SER A 449 13.29 -7.28 -7.25
N SER A 450 11.97 -7.29 -7.43
CA SER A 450 11.03 -7.90 -6.47
C SER A 450 11.02 -9.44 -6.53
N SER A 451 11.13 -10.00 -7.73
CA SER A 451 10.92 -11.42 -8.00
C SER A 451 11.75 -12.38 -7.14
N PRO A 452 13.05 -12.16 -6.88
CA PRO A 452 13.82 -13.09 -6.05
C PRO A 452 13.20 -13.34 -4.66
N ALA A 453 12.80 -12.27 -3.96
CA ALA A 453 12.20 -12.38 -2.63
C ALA A 453 10.74 -12.83 -2.69
N ALA A 454 9.99 -12.40 -3.71
CA ALA A 454 8.62 -12.81 -3.95
C ALA A 454 8.51 -14.32 -4.17
N ILE A 455 9.24 -14.87 -5.15
CA ILE A 455 9.29 -16.29 -5.49
C ILE A 455 9.72 -17.14 -4.28
N ALA A 456 10.72 -16.67 -3.53
CA ALA A 456 11.16 -17.36 -2.32
C ALA A 456 10.13 -17.33 -1.18
N GLY A 457 9.16 -16.40 -1.20
CA GLY A 457 8.24 -16.14 -0.10
C GLY A 457 8.91 -15.41 1.07
N TYR A 458 9.99 -14.68 0.81
CA TYR A 458 10.86 -14.02 1.79
C TYR A 458 10.57 -12.53 1.92
N PRO A 459 11.01 -11.87 3.01
CA PRO A 459 10.65 -10.49 3.25
C PRO A 459 11.48 -9.53 2.39
N SER A 460 10.86 -8.43 1.99
CA SER A 460 11.49 -7.31 1.28
C SER A 460 10.95 -5.98 1.78
N ILE A 461 11.80 -4.95 1.81
CA ILE A 461 11.42 -3.57 2.12
C ILE A 461 11.99 -2.64 1.06
N THR A 462 11.14 -1.80 0.46
CA THR A 462 11.58 -0.66 -0.35
C THR A 462 11.56 0.61 0.49
N VAL A 463 12.55 1.48 0.30
CA VAL A 463 12.65 2.83 0.89
C VAL A 463 12.94 3.85 -0.23
N PRO A 464 12.42 5.09 -0.16
CA PRO A 464 12.75 6.12 -1.15
C PRO A 464 14.26 6.37 -1.23
N MET A 465 14.82 6.27 -2.43
CA MET A 465 16.26 6.37 -2.70
C MET A 465 16.65 7.64 -3.42
N ALA A 466 15.89 8.02 -4.45
CA ALA A 466 16.18 9.20 -5.26
C ALA A 466 14.94 9.70 -6.01
N PHE A 467 15.13 10.75 -6.81
CA PHE A 467 14.17 11.18 -7.81
C PHE A 467 14.88 11.36 -9.15
N TYR A 468 14.29 10.86 -10.23
CA TYR A 468 14.63 11.27 -11.58
C TYR A 468 13.64 12.33 -12.05
N ARG A 469 14.08 13.59 -12.08
CA ARG A 469 13.18 14.76 -12.19
C ARG A 469 12.13 14.71 -11.07
N SER A 470 10.85 14.56 -11.41
CA SER A 470 9.74 14.44 -10.47
C SER A 470 9.33 12.99 -10.19
N LEU A 471 9.98 11.99 -10.81
CA LEU A 471 9.65 10.57 -10.64
C LEU A 471 10.43 9.97 -9.47
N PRO A 472 9.77 9.45 -8.43
CA PRO A 472 10.44 8.74 -7.35
C PRO A 472 11.15 7.47 -7.82
N LEU A 473 12.26 7.14 -7.14
CA LEU A 473 12.99 5.87 -7.27
C LEU A 473 13.18 5.26 -5.88
N GLY A 474 13.04 3.94 -5.78
CA GLY A 474 13.20 3.17 -4.54
C GLY A 474 14.47 2.32 -4.53
N ILE A 475 14.92 1.99 -3.32
CA ILE A 475 15.92 0.95 -3.04
C ILE A 475 15.25 -0.17 -2.25
N SER A 476 15.40 -1.40 -2.71
CA SER A 476 14.86 -2.59 -2.05
C SER A 476 15.96 -3.35 -1.32
N PHE A 477 15.67 -3.73 -0.08
CA PHE A 477 16.46 -4.68 0.70
C PHE A 477 15.63 -5.95 0.90
N PHE A 478 16.21 -7.12 0.66
CA PHE A 478 15.57 -8.41 0.93
C PHE A 478 16.56 -9.40 1.56
N SER A 479 16.04 -10.39 2.27
CA SER A 479 16.82 -11.32 3.08
C SER A 479 16.14 -12.69 3.13
N THR A 480 16.64 -13.62 3.93
CA THR A 480 15.97 -14.92 4.18
C THR A 480 14.69 -14.74 5.01
N ALA A 481 13.90 -15.81 5.16
CA ALA A 481 12.67 -15.82 5.93
C ALA A 481 12.85 -15.26 7.35
N HIS A 482 11.84 -14.53 7.83
CA HIS A 482 11.73 -14.01 9.19
C HIS A 482 12.80 -12.97 9.58
N GLN A 483 13.36 -12.26 8.60
CA GLN A 483 14.33 -11.18 8.77
C GLN A 483 13.72 -9.78 8.69
N GLU A 484 12.41 -9.62 8.89
CA GLU A 484 11.72 -8.32 8.83
C GLU A 484 12.34 -7.30 9.79
N GLY A 485 12.72 -7.72 11.01
CA GLY A 485 13.39 -6.83 11.97
C GLY A 485 14.74 -6.31 11.46
N THR A 486 15.55 -7.17 10.84
CA THR A 486 16.84 -6.79 10.22
C THR A 486 16.62 -5.83 9.06
N LEU A 487 15.63 -6.09 8.21
CA LEU A 487 15.28 -5.23 7.09
C LEU A 487 14.71 -3.87 7.53
N ILE A 488 13.91 -3.84 8.60
CA ILE A 488 13.44 -2.59 9.23
C ILE A 488 14.61 -1.79 9.78
N GLU A 489 15.57 -2.44 10.44
CA GLU A 489 16.76 -1.76 10.97
C GLU A 489 17.61 -1.13 9.85
N ILE A 490 17.88 -1.89 8.78
CA ILE A 490 18.62 -1.42 7.60
C ILE A 490 17.87 -0.28 6.92
N GLY A 491 16.59 -0.48 6.63
CA GLY A 491 15.74 0.49 5.95
C GLY A 491 15.60 1.79 6.74
N TYR A 492 15.41 1.71 8.07
CA TYR A 492 15.29 2.88 8.93
C TYR A 492 16.59 3.68 8.98
N ALA A 493 17.74 3.03 9.16
CA ALA A 493 19.03 3.72 9.13
C ALA A 493 19.27 4.43 7.78
N PHE A 494 18.98 3.75 6.65
CA PHE A 494 19.08 4.36 5.32
C PHE A 494 18.12 5.56 5.14
N GLU A 495 16.86 5.40 5.56
CA GLU A 495 15.87 6.49 5.53
C GLU A 495 16.34 7.70 6.33
N GLN A 496 16.84 7.50 7.55
CA GLN A 496 17.25 8.58 8.43
C GLN A 496 18.50 9.32 7.94
N ALA A 497 19.42 8.61 7.27
CA ALA A 497 20.59 9.19 6.63
C ALA A 497 20.25 10.05 5.40
N THR A 498 19.19 9.69 4.67
CA THR A 498 18.92 10.28 3.34
C THR A 498 17.72 11.23 3.30
N LYS A 499 16.63 10.91 4.02
CA LYS A 499 15.37 11.65 4.08
C LYS A 499 14.86 12.09 2.70
N VAL A 500 14.93 11.16 1.74
CA VAL A 500 14.68 11.44 0.31
C VAL A 500 13.23 11.83 0.01
N ARG A 501 12.27 11.23 0.72
CA ARG A 501 10.84 11.43 0.47
C ARG A 501 10.49 12.92 0.41
N ARG A 502 9.64 13.28 -0.55
CA ARG A 502 9.03 14.62 -0.69
C ARG A 502 7.57 14.46 -1.03
N SER A 503 6.69 15.33 -0.55
CA SER A 503 5.28 15.29 -0.94
C SER A 503 5.08 15.57 -2.44
N PRO A 504 4.08 14.94 -3.08
CA PRO A 504 3.76 15.17 -4.48
C PRO A 504 3.25 16.59 -4.76
N LYS A 505 3.45 17.05 -5.99
CA LYS A 505 2.96 18.36 -6.49
C LYS A 505 1.84 18.25 -7.53
N PHE A 506 1.44 17.04 -7.92
CA PHE A 506 0.36 16.79 -8.88
C PHE A 506 0.58 17.44 -10.25
N ILE A 507 1.84 17.48 -10.75
CA ILE A 507 2.12 18.03 -12.08
C ILE A 507 1.53 17.11 -13.16
N SER A 508 1.09 17.68 -14.28
CA SER A 508 0.35 16.91 -15.28
C SER A 508 1.27 15.99 -16.09
N SER A 509 2.51 16.44 -16.33
CA SER A 509 3.52 15.73 -17.10
C SER A 509 4.93 16.04 -16.59
N ILE A 510 5.93 15.24 -16.99
CA ILE A 510 7.33 15.41 -16.58
C ILE A 510 8.04 16.58 -17.31
N ASP A 511 7.40 17.14 -18.34
CA ASP A 511 7.93 18.22 -19.17
C ASP A 511 7.44 19.61 -18.72
N GLU A 512 6.56 19.67 -17.72
CA GLU A 512 6.22 20.89 -16.96
C GLU A 512 7.30 21.22 -15.93
#